data_AF-A0A936JS24-F1
#
_entry.id   AF-A0A936JS24-F1
#
_cell.length_a   1.000
_cell.length_b   1.000
_cell.length_c   1.000
_cell.angle_alpha   90.00
_cell.angle_beta   90.00
_cell.angle_gamma   90.00
#
_symmetry.space_group_name_H-M   'P 1'
#
loop_
_entity.id
_entity.type
_entity.pdbx_description
1 polymer ?
#
loop_
_entity_poly.entity_id
_entity_poly.type
_entity_poly.pdbx_seq_one_letter_code
_entity_poly.pdbx_strand_id
1 'polypeptide(L)'
;MHPLLDDPWVKARIDAAVAPYQKLLSPEDLDFMRDELAELLVRDERAARALRRARPRDVDASGEAFVGRIDGAPVNGRGRAVGE
;
A
#
# COMPACT_ATOMS: atom_id res chain seq x y z
N MET A 1 7.08 19.62 -6.30
CA MET A 1 7.57 18.27 -5.97
C MET A 1 7.23 17.98 -4.53
N HIS A 2 6.22 17.13 -4.35
CA HIS A 2 5.62 16.79 -3.08
C HIS A 2 6.57 15.96 -2.17
N PRO A 3 6.69 16.25 -0.86
CA PRO A 3 7.67 15.61 0.04
C PRO A 3 7.48 14.09 0.21
N LEU A 4 6.27 13.58 -0.04
CA LEU A 4 5.99 12.13 -0.03
C LEU A 4 6.75 11.37 -1.15
N LEU A 5 7.21 12.07 -2.18
CA LEU A 5 8.01 11.50 -3.27
C LEU A 5 9.49 11.31 -2.88
N ASP A 6 9.93 11.84 -1.73
CA ASP A 6 11.26 11.56 -1.17
C ASP A 6 11.35 10.15 -0.59
N ASP A 7 10.22 9.52 -0.23
CA ASP A 7 10.17 8.12 0.18
C ASP A 7 10.30 7.22 -1.07
N PRO A 8 11.39 6.44 -1.22
CA PRO A 8 11.65 5.68 -2.44
C PRO A 8 10.58 4.62 -2.73
N TRP A 9 9.98 4.04 -1.68
CA TRP A 9 8.96 3.01 -1.83
C TRP A 9 7.64 3.62 -2.30
N VAL A 10 7.24 4.76 -1.71
CA VAL A 10 6.03 5.47 -2.14
C VAL A 10 6.19 5.99 -3.57
N LYS A 11 7.34 6.60 -3.87
CA LYS A 11 7.67 7.06 -5.22
C LYS A 11 7.56 5.93 -6.25
N ALA A 12 8.14 4.76 -5.98
CA ALA A 12 8.06 3.61 -6.90
C ALA A 12 6.62 3.13 -7.12
N ARG A 13 5.74 3.28 -6.12
CA ARG A 13 4.33 2.91 -6.25
C ARG A 13 3.53 3.89 -7.08
N ILE A 14 3.77 5.18 -6.89
CA ILE A 14 3.19 6.23 -7.72
C ILE A 14 3.70 6.09 -9.17
N ASP A 15 4.99 5.89 -9.38
CA ASP A 15 5.57 5.70 -10.71
C ASP A 15 4.97 4.50 -11.44
N ALA A 16 4.71 3.40 -10.74
CA ALA A 16 4.05 2.24 -11.31
C ALA A 16 2.57 2.49 -11.66
N ALA A 17 1.87 3.30 -10.86
CA ALA A 17 0.48 3.69 -11.17
C ALA A 17 0.43 4.59 -12.42
N VAL A 18 1.45 5.43 -12.61
CA VAL A 18 1.57 6.35 -13.75
C VAL A 18 2.15 5.66 -15.00
N ALA A 19 2.83 4.52 -14.86
CA ALA A 19 3.47 3.78 -15.95
C ALA A 19 2.61 3.53 -17.20
N PRO A 20 1.32 3.17 -17.08
CA PRO A 20 0.46 2.95 -18.25
C PRO A 20 0.28 4.20 -19.14
N TYR A 21 0.44 5.39 -18.57
CA TYR A 21 0.20 6.66 -19.26
C TYR A 21 1.46 7.27 -19.88
N GLN A 22 2.63 6.66 -19.67
CA GLN A 22 3.92 7.23 -20.12
C GLN A 22 4.04 7.47 -21.63
N LYS A 23 3.26 6.74 -22.45
CA LYS A 23 3.22 6.89 -23.91
C LYS A 23 2.11 7.79 -24.42
N LEU A 24 1.20 8.19 -23.53
CA LEU A 24 -0.03 8.91 -23.87
C LEU A 24 0.03 10.38 -23.45
N LEU A 25 0.81 10.68 -22.40
CA LEU A 25 0.90 12.00 -21.79
C LEU A 25 2.30 12.58 -21.90
N SER A 26 2.38 13.90 -21.85
CA SER A 26 3.66 14.61 -21.83
C SER A 26 4.41 14.35 -20.50
N PRO A 27 5.73 14.54 -20.45
CA PRO A 27 6.49 14.43 -19.21
C PRO A 27 5.97 15.36 -18.10
N GLU A 28 5.51 16.56 -18.47
CA GLU A 28 4.96 17.56 -17.56
C GLU A 28 3.63 17.10 -16.95
N ASP A 29 2.74 16.54 -17.76
CA ASP A 29 1.47 15.97 -17.29
C ASP A 29 1.71 14.77 -16.36
N LEU A 30 2.69 13.92 -16.68
CA LEU A 30 3.05 12.79 -15.82
C LEU A 30 3.64 13.27 -14.49
N ASP A 31 4.41 14.35 -14.47
CA ASP A 31 4.93 14.95 -13.23
C ASP A 31 3.78 15.52 -12.38
N PHE A 32 2.86 16.25 -13.01
CA PHE A 32 1.64 16.73 -12.38
C PHE A 32 0.80 15.59 -11.77
N MET A 33 0.59 14.50 -12.51
CA MET A 33 -0.13 13.32 -12.00
C MET A 33 0.56 12.68 -10.79
N ARG A 34 1.90 12.66 -10.76
CA ARG A 34 2.65 12.14 -9.61
C ARG A 34 2.42 13.01 -8.37
N ASP A 35 2.47 14.33 -8.54
CA ASP A 35 2.29 15.29 -7.45
C ASP A 35 0.84 15.22 -6.90
N GLU A 36 -0.17 15.17 -7.78
CA GLU A 36 -1.58 15.01 -7.38
C GLU A 36 -1.86 13.68 -6.65
N LEU A 37 -1.26 12.58 -7.11
CA LEU A 37 -1.37 11.29 -6.41
C LEU A 37 -0.70 11.34 -5.03
N ALA A 38 0.45 12.00 -4.92
CA ALA A 38 1.14 12.19 -3.65
C ALA A 38 0.31 13.06 -2.68
N GLU A 39 -0.30 14.12 -3.18
CA GLU A 39 -1.19 15.00 -2.42
C GLU A 39 -2.45 14.26 -1.96
N LEU A 40 -3.06 13.44 -2.82
CA LEU A 40 -4.21 12.60 -2.45
C LEU A 40 -3.89 11.65 -1.30
N LEU A 41 -2.69 11.06 -1.30
CA LEU A 41 -2.24 10.16 -0.24
C LEU A 41 -2.05 10.87 1.11
N VAL A 42 -1.88 12.20 1.12
CA VAL A 42 -1.83 13.02 2.33
C VAL A 42 -3.21 13.50 2.76
N ARG A 43 -4.02 14.00 1.81
CA ARG A 43 -5.33 14.58 2.09
C ARG A 43 -6.38 13.55 2.49
N ASP A 44 -6.35 12.37 1.88
CA ASP A 44 -7.35 11.33 2.12
C ASP A 44 -6.85 10.31 3.15
N GLU A 45 -7.51 10.27 4.31
CA GLU A 45 -7.14 9.36 5.39
C GLU A 45 -7.26 7.88 5.00
N ARG A 46 -8.19 7.50 4.12
CA ARG A 46 -8.37 6.11 3.70
C ARG A 46 -7.23 5.70 2.78
N ALA A 47 -6.84 6.56 1.84
CA ALA A 47 -5.68 6.36 0.99
C ALA A 47 -4.39 6.25 1.82
N ALA A 48 -4.21 7.16 2.79
CA ALA A 48 -3.09 7.11 3.74
C ALA A 48 -3.06 5.81 4.56
N ARG A 49 -4.22 5.29 5.00
CA ARG A 49 -4.31 4.01 5.72
C ARG A 49 -3.99 2.82 4.81
N ALA A 50 -4.47 2.84 3.57
CA ALA A 50 -4.18 1.79 2.59
C ALA A 50 -2.68 1.73 2.28
N LEU A 51 -2.04 2.89 2.07
CA LEU A 51 -0.59 3.00 1.84
C LEU A 51 0.20 2.41 3.02
N ARG A 52 -0.16 2.78 4.26
CA ARG A 52 0.48 2.26 5.48
C ARG A 52 0.34 0.74 5.64
N ARG A 53 -0.79 0.16 5.21
CA ARG A 53 -1.02 -1.30 5.26
C ARG A 53 -0.27 -2.06 4.16
N ALA A 54 -0.12 -1.44 3.00
CA ALA A 54 0.58 -2.03 1.87
C ALA A 54 2.11 -1.95 2.01
N ARG A 55 2.62 -1.05 2.86
CA ARG A 55 4.06 -0.90 3.11
C ARG A 55 4.63 -2.22 3.66
N PRO A 56 5.69 -2.78 3.04
CA PRO A 56 6.39 -3.92 3.59
C PRO A 56 6.82 -3.61 5.02
N ARG A 57 6.50 -4.51 5.95
CA ARG A 57 7.07 -4.46 7.29
C ARG A 57 8.49 -4.98 7.17
N ASP A 58 9.43 -4.27 7.76
CA ASP A 58 10.76 -4.81 8.04
C ASP A 58 10.56 -5.96 9.02
N VAL A 59 10.47 -7.18 8.49
CA VAL A 59 10.55 -8.40 9.28
C VAL A 59 12.03 -8.66 9.47
N ASP A 60 12.52 -8.39 10.68
CA ASP A 60 13.84 -8.81 11.12
C ASP A 60 14.00 -10.31 10.82
N ALA A 61 15.19 -10.74 10.40
CA ALA A 61 15.46 -12.00 9.68
C ALA A 61 15.18 -13.32 10.44
N SER A 62 14.41 -13.29 11.53
CA SER A 62 13.75 -14.47 12.09
C SER A 62 12.47 -14.73 11.29
N GLY A 63 12.33 -15.92 10.68
CA GLY A 63 11.16 -16.31 9.89
C GLY A 63 9.83 -16.43 10.67
N GLU A 64 9.67 -15.69 11.76
CA GLU A 64 8.47 -15.61 12.56
C GLU A 64 7.55 -14.55 11.95
N ALA A 65 6.57 -15.02 11.18
CA ALA A 65 5.49 -14.19 10.71
C ALA A 65 4.85 -13.47 11.91
N PHE A 66 4.91 -12.14 11.92
CA PHE A 66 4.23 -11.32 12.91
C PHE A 66 2.71 -11.56 12.79
N VAL A 67 2.16 -12.46 13.59
CA VAL A 67 0.71 -12.64 13.78
C VAL A 67 0.23 -11.46 14.63
N GLY A 68 0.19 -10.29 14.01
CA GLY A 68 -0.51 -9.14 14.55
C GLY A 68 -1.98 -9.50 14.65
N ARG A 69 -2.43 -9.79 15.87
CA ARG A 69 -3.84 -9.97 16.25
C ARG A 69 -4.69 -8.91 15.54
N ILE A 70 -5.44 -9.35 14.52
CA ILE A 70 -6.56 -8.59 13.98
C ILE A 70 -7.62 -8.67 15.08
N ASP A 71 -7.69 -7.63 15.91
CA ASP A 71 -8.82 -7.46 16.82
C ASP A 71 -10.06 -7.21 15.96
N GLY A 72 -10.92 -8.22 15.84
CA GLY A 72 -12.24 -8.12 15.21
C GLY A 72 -12.47 -8.93 13.93
N ALA A 73 -12.44 -10.27 14.02
CA ALA A 73 -13.30 -11.13 13.19
C ALA A 73 -13.41 -12.53 13.82
N PRO A 74 -14.59 -13.00 14.27
CA PRO A 74 -14.77 -14.41 14.59
C PRO A 74 -14.80 -15.21 13.29
N VAL A 75 -13.70 -15.89 12.97
CA VAL A 75 -13.73 -16.95 11.97
C VAL A 75 -14.43 -18.16 12.60
N ASN A 76 -15.73 -18.29 12.36
CA ASN A 76 -16.45 -19.54 12.65
C ASN A 76 -15.88 -20.63 11.72
N GLY A 77 -14.91 -21.38 12.25
CA GLY A 77 -14.39 -22.58 11.63
C GLY A 77 -15.49 -23.64 11.54
N ARG A 78 -15.89 -23.98 10.33
CA ARG A 78 -16.55 -25.27 10.05
C ARG A 78 -15.50 -26.37 10.23
N GLY A 79 -15.64 -27.15 11.29
CA GLY A 79 -14.83 -28.35 11.57
C GLY A 79 -15.73 -29.47 12.09
N ARG A 80 -16.04 -30.41 11.21
CA ARG A 80 -16.83 -31.62 11.42
C ARG A 80 -16.15 -32.52 12.47
N ALA A 81 -16.88 -32.87 13.54
CA ALA A 81 -16.44 -33.85 14.52
C ALA A 81 -16.29 -35.24 13.88
N VAL A 82 -15.15 -35.87 14.15
CA VAL A 82 -14.85 -37.29 13.93
C VAL A 82 -14.54 -37.87 15.32
N GLY A 83 -15.15 -39.00 15.67
CA GLY A 83 -15.02 -39.74 16.94
C GLY A 83 -16.32 -39.67 17.75
N GLU A 84 -16.95 -40.76 18.20
CA GLU A 84 -16.53 -42.16 18.39
C GLU A 84 -17.62 -43.14 17.89
#